data_AF-A0A653JBC7-F1
#
_entry.id   AF-A0A653JBC7-F1
#
_cell.length_a   1.000
_cell.length_b   1.000
_cell.length_c   1.000
_cell.angle_alpha   90.00
_cell.angle_beta   90.00
_cell.angle_gamma   90.00
#
_symmetry.space_group_name_H-M   'P 1'
#
loop_
_entity.id
_entity.type
_entity.pdbx_description
1 polymer ?
#
loop_
_entity_poly.entity_id
_entity_poly.type
_entity_poly.pdbx_seq_one_letter_code
_entity_poly.pdbx_strand_id
1 'polypeptide(L)'
;MLNQRIEAARPIATKIKEVETSLNLTMVQMGELMSNIAAARMAPGTRFSLTAGVDASEKLIAAAAQTARSYREVVEAHAHLAADREEAGLRTVSWGDFAECPPNPASASTETSAPLRVVESA
;
A
#
# COMPACT_ATOMS: atom_id res chain seq x y z
N MET A 1 -23.05 15.96 -8.25
CA MET A 1 -22.40 15.85 -6.92
C MET A 1 -21.28 14.80 -6.94
N LEU A 2 -20.21 14.98 -7.74
CA LEU A 2 -19.05 14.07 -7.72
C LEU A 2 -18.03 14.48 -6.65
N ASN A 3 -17.68 15.76 -6.64
CA ASN A 3 -16.72 16.32 -5.67
C ASN A 3 -17.12 16.02 -4.22
N GLN A 4 -18.40 16.17 -3.86
CA GLN A 4 -18.88 15.85 -2.50
C GLN A 4 -18.69 14.37 -2.13
N ARG A 5 -18.86 13.45 -3.09
CA ARG A 5 -18.63 12.01 -2.86
C ARG A 5 -17.13 11.70 -2.71
N ILE A 6 -16.28 12.38 -3.50
CA ILE A 6 -14.82 12.29 -3.38
C ILE A 6 -14.36 12.80 -2.01
N GLU A 7 -14.84 13.97 -1.59
CA GLU A 7 -14.51 14.54 -0.28
C GLU A 7 -14.94 13.61 0.87
N ALA A 8 -16.12 12.98 0.76
CA ALA A 8 -16.60 12.02 1.75
C ALA A 8 -15.78 10.72 1.78
N ALA A 9 -15.30 10.23 0.63
CA ALA A 9 -14.54 8.99 0.52
C ALA A 9 -13.05 9.14 0.88
N ARG A 10 -12.46 10.33 0.69
CA ARG A 10 -11.04 10.61 0.98
C ARG A 10 -10.59 10.17 2.38
N PRO A 11 -11.28 10.53 3.49
CA PRO A 11 -10.83 10.10 4.82
C PRO A 11 -10.84 8.58 5.00
N ILE A 12 -11.75 7.86 4.34
CA ILE A 12 -11.82 6.40 4.38
C ILE A 12 -10.56 5.80 3.74
N ALA A 13 -10.22 6.25 2.54
CA ALA A 13 -9.02 5.80 1.83
C ALA A 13 -7.73 6.10 2.61
N THR A 14 -7.64 7.27 3.24
CA THR A 14 -6.52 7.62 4.11
C THR A 14 -6.45 6.68 5.32
N LYS A 15 -7.56 6.47 6.02
CA LYS A 15 -7.57 5.71 7.28
C LYS A 15 -7.28 4.24 7.07
N ILE A 16 -7.78 3.61 6.00
CA ILE A 16 -7.44 2.20 5.77
C ILE A 16 -5.95 2.01 5.50
N LYS A 17 -5.32 2.97 4.81
CA LYS A 17 -3.87 2.93 4.58
C LYS A 17 -3.07 3.11 5.86
N GLU A 18 -3.52 4.00 6.74
CA GLU A 18 -2.91 4.18 8.05
C GLU A 18 -3.02 2.89 8.88
N VAL A 19 -4.17 2.21 8.88
CA VAL A 19 -4.35 0.94 9.60
C VAL A 19 -3.39 -0.14 9.08
N GLU A 20 -3.26 -0.32 7.76
CA GLU A 20 -2.28 -1.25 7.16
C GLU A 20 -0.85 -0.95 7.64
N THR A 21 -0.50 0.34 7.69
CA THR A 21 0.83 0.80 8.10
C THR A 21 1.06 0.53 9.60
N SER A 22 0.08 0.83 10.44
CA SER A 22 0.14 0.61 11.89
C SER A 22 0.27 -0.87 12.25
N LEU A 23 -0.43 -1.76 11.54
CA LEU A 23 -0.33 -3.20 11.78
C LEU A 23 1.09 -3.72 11.45
N ASN A 24 1.68 -3.27 10.33
CA ASN A 24 3.06 -3.60 10.00
C ASN A 24 4.06 -3.05 11.03
N LEU A 25 3.89 -1.81 11.47
CA LEU A 25 4.73 -1.23 12.52
C LEU A 25 4.62 -2.02 13.84
N THR A 26 3.42 -2.47 14.18
CA THR A 26 3.18 -3.30 15.38
C THR A 26 3.95 -4.63 15.28
N MET A 27 3.98 -5.27 14.09
CA MET A 27 4.77 -6.49 13.87
C MET A 27 6.27 -6.26 14.07
N VAL A 28 6.81 -5.14 13.58
CA VAL A 28 8.21 -4.75 13.79
C VAL A 28 8.51 -4.63 15.29
N GLN A 29 7.69 -3.86 16.01
CA GLN A 29 7.88 -3.61 17.44
C GLN A 29 7.78 -4.89 18.28
N MET A 30 6.87 -5.81 17.94
CA MET A 30 6.80 -7.12 18.60
C MET A 30 8.06 -7.96 18.37
N GLY A 31 8.59 -7.95 17.14
CA GLY A 31 9.84 -8.64 16.81
C GLY A 31 11.05 -8.07 17.58
N GLU A 32 11.15 -6.75 17.67
CA GLU A 32 12.20 -6.07 18.45
C GLU A 32 12.09 -6.42 19.94
N LEU A 33 10.87 -6.41 20.50
CA LEU A 33 10.65 -6.78 21.89
C LEU A 33 11.06 -8.24 22.18
N MET A 34 10.70 -9.18 21.31
CA MET A 34 11.11 -10.58 21.43
C MET A 34 12.64 -10.74 21.37
N SER A 35 13.29 -10.01 20.45
CA SER A 35 14.76 -9.98 20.35
C SER A 35 15.39 -9.44 21.63
N ASN A 36 14.85 -8.36 22.20
CA ASN A 36 15.33 -7.76 23.44
C ASN A 36 15.19 -8.70 24.65
N ILE A 37 14.11 -9.50 24.72
CA ILE A 37 13.95 -10.53 25.76
C ILE A 37 15.06 -11.58 25.65
N ALA A 38 15.40 -12.02 24.44
CA ALA A 38 16.50 -12.96 24.22
C ALA A 38 17.87 -12.33 24.56
N ALA A 39 18.12 -11.12 24.07
CA ALA A 39 19.36 -10.39 24.33
C ALA A 39 19.59 -10.14 25.82
N ALA A 40 18.55 -9.78 26.57
CA ALA A 40 18.64 -9.59 28.02
C ALA A 40 19.14 -10.84 28.75
N ARG A 41 18.69 -12.04 28.33
CA ARG A 41 19.17 -13.32 28.91
C ARG A 41 20.64 -13.61 28.61
N MET A 42 21.16 -13.09 27.51
CA MET A 42 22.55 -13.28 27.08
C MET A 42 23.49 -12.17 27.58
N ALA A 43 22.95 -11.11 28.20
CA ALA A 43 23.72 -9.94 28.58
C ALA A 43 24.75 -10.29 29.68
N PRO A 44 26.04 -9.91 29.52
CA PRO A 44 27.07 -10.15 30.52
C PRO A 44 26.71 -9.57 31.89
N GLY A 45 27.02 -10.32 32.95
CA GLY A 45 26.75 -9.88 34.32
C GLY A 45 25.29 -10.01 34.76
N THR A 46 24.39 -10.49 33.89
CA THR A 46 23.01 -10.81 34.27
C THR A 46 22.87 -12.29 34.66
N ARG A 47 21.91 -12.59 35.54
CA ARG A 47 21.55 -13.96 35.93
C ARG A 47 20.04 -14.11 35.89
N PHE A 48 19.51 -14.28 34.68
CA PHE A 48 18.10 -14.61 34.49
C PHE A 48 17.87 -16.11 34.63
N SER A 49 16.67 -16.49 35.10
CA SER A 49 16.20 -17.88 34.99
C SER A 49 16.13 -18.28 33.51
N LEU A 50 16.36 -19.57 33.21
CA LEU A 50 16.17 -20.12 31.86
C LEU A 50 14.75 -19.90 31.32
N THR A 51 13.76 -19.81 32.22
CA THR A 51 12.35 -19.55 31.90
C THR A 51 11.99 -18.07 31.82
N ALA A 52 12.92 -17.16 32.14
CA ALA A 52 12.64 -15.73 32.13
C ALA A 52 12.19 -15.27 30.74
N GLY A 53 11.01 -14.65 30.66
CA GLY A 53 10.46 -14.13 29.41
C GLY A 53 9.90 -15.18 28.45
N VAL A 54 9.87 -16.48 28.80
CA VAL A 54 9.26 -17.53 27.97
C VAL A 54 7.76 -17.30 27.80
N ASP A 55 7.02 -17.14 28.89
CA ASP A 55 5.56 -16.89 28.84
C ASP A 55 5.23 -15.59 28.10
N ALA A 56 6.02 -14.54 28.33
CA ALA A 56 5.87 -13.27 27.62
C ALA A 56 6.11 -13.44 26.11
N SER A 57 7.13 -14.20 25.74
CA SER A 57 7.45 -14.51 24.34
C SER A 57 6.35 -15.34 23.68
N GLU A 58 5.75 -16.31 24.39
CA GLU A 58 4.60 -17.08 23.89
C GLU A 58 3.39 -16.17 23.60
N LYS A 59 3.07 -15.24 24.53
CA LYS A 59 2.01 -14.26 24.31
C LYS A 59 2.31 -13.30 23.15
N LEU A 60 3.57 -12.89 22.98
CA LEU A 60 3.99 -12.06 21.85
C LEU A 60 3.89 -12.80 20.52
N ILE A 61 4.24 -14.09 20.46
CA ILE A 61 4.06 -14.93 19.27
C ILE A 61 2.57 -15.04 18.91
N ALA A 62 1.72 -15.31 19.91
CA ALA A 62 0.27 -15.38 19.71
C ALA A 62 -0.30 -14.04 19.22
N ALA A 63 0.15 -12.93 19.80
CA ALA A 63 -0.23 -11.58 19.37
C ALA A 63 0.23 -11.30 17.93
N ALA A 64 1.48 -11.60 17.58
CA ALA A 64 2.03 -11.42 16.25
C ALA A 64 1.26 -12.23 15.19
N ALA A 65 0.90 -13.48 15.51
CA ALA A 65 0.08 -14.31 14.65
C ALA A 65 -1.33 -13.70 14.45
N GLN A 66 -1.91 -13.12 15.50
CA GLN A 66 -3.20 -12.44 15.40
C GLN A 66 -3.10 -11.15 14.57
N THR A 67 -2.06 -10.35 14.76
CA THR A 67 -1.82 -9.13 13.96
C THR A 67 -1.66 -9.46 12.48
N ALA A 68 -0.97 -10.55 12.13
CA ALA A 68 -0.84 -10.99 10.75
C ALA A 68 -2.19 -11.42 10.14
N ARG A 69 -3.07 -12.06 10.93
CA ARG A 69 -4.44 -12.37 10.51
C ARG A 69 -5.27 -11.10 10.30
N SER A 70 -5.23 -10.17 11.26
CA SER A 70 -5.94 -8.89 11.14
C SER A 70 -5.43 -8.06 9.95
N TYR A 71 -4.14 -8.13 9.61
CA TYR A 71 -3.62 -7.50 8.39
C TYR A 71 -4.28 -8.06 7.12
N ARG A 72 -4.44 -9.38 7.03
CA ARG A 72 -5.17 -10.01 5.90
C ARG A 72 -6.60 -9.52 5.82
N GLU A 73 -7.32 -9.49 6.95
CA GLU A 73 -8.70 -9.00 7.03
C GLU A 73 -8.81 -7.53 6.59
N VAL A 74 -7.84 -6.68 6.96
CA VAL A 74 -7.79 -5.27 6.52
C VAL A 74 -7.52 -5.14 5.03
N VAL A 75 -6.63 -5.97 4.47
CA VAL A 75 -6.38 -5.99 3.01
C VAL A 75 -7.63 -6.43 2.25
N GLU A 76 -8.36 -7.43 2.75
CA GLU A 76 -9.65 -7.85 2.19
C GLU A 76 -10.69 -6.73 2.29
N ALA A 77 -10.79 -6.04 3.42
CA ALA A 77 -11.65 -4.86 3.57
C ALA A 77 -11.28 -3.74 2.58
N HIS A 78 -9.99 -3.52 2.31
CA HIS A 78 -9.54 -2.56 1.30
C HIS A 78 -9.97 -2.98 -0.11
N ALA A 79 -9.90 -4.27 -0.45
CA ALA A 79 -10.40 -4.77 -1.73
C ALA A 79 -11.91 -4.52 -1.88
N HIS A 80 -12.69 -4.72 -0.82
CA HIS A 80 -14.12 -4.38 -0.82
C HIS A 80 -14.36 -2.87 -1.03
N LEU A 81 -13.65 -2.00 -0.30
CA LEU A 81 -13.76 -0.55 -0.51
C LEU A 81 -13.35 -0.11 -1.92
N ALA A 82 -12.40 -0.80 -2.54
CA ALA A 82 -12.01 -0.55 -3.92
C ALA A 82 -13.13 -0.94 -4.91
N ALA A 83 -13.90 -1.99 -4.64
CA ALA A 83 -15.09 -2.32 -5.42
C ALA A 83 -16.20 -1.28 -5.21
N ASP A 84 -16.46 -0.88 -3.96
CA ASP A 84 -17.46 0.14 -3.61
C ASP A 84 -17.15 1.50 -4.27
N ARG A 85 -15.86 1.82 -4.46
CA ARG A 85 -15.42 3.02 -5.20
C ARG A 85 -15.98 3.04 -6.62
N GLU A 86 -15.98 1.91 -7.31
CA GLU A 86 -16.48 1.80 -8.68
C GLU A 86 -18.00 1.96 -8.71
N GLU A 87 -18.72 1.30 -7.79
CA GLU A 87 -20.18 1.44 -7.63
C GLU A 87 -20.60 2.87 -7.29
N ALA A 88 -19.83 3.54 -6.43
CA ALA A 88 -20.05 4.94 -6.05
C ALA A 88 -19.77 5.94 -7.19
N GLY A 89 -19.31 5.47 -8.36
CA GLY A 89 -18.97 6.30 -9.51
C GLY A 89 -17.78 7.23 -9.23
N LEU A 90 -16.86 6.81 -8.37
CA LEU A 90 -15.65 7.55 -8.01
C LEU A 90 -14.46 7.20 -8.92
N ARG A 91 -14.64 6.31 -9.90
CA ARG A 91 -13.63 5.98 -10.89
C ARG A 91 -13.28 7.22 -11.71
N THR A 92 -12.00 7.61 -11.71
CA THR A 92 -11.47 8.56 -12.68
C THR A 92 -11.43 7.90 -14.05
N VAL A 93 -12.20 8.45 -14.99
CA VAL A 93 -12.14 8.11 -16.41
C VAL A 93 -11.50 9.29 -17.12
N SER A 94 -10.44 9.03 -17.89
CA SER A 94 -9.81 10.03 -18.75
C SER A 94 -10.49 10.06 -20.11
N TRP A 95 -10.38 11.20 -20.79
CA TRP A 95 -10.76 11.30 -22.20
C TRP A 95 -9.84 10.38 -23.02
N GLY A 96 -10.42 9.39 -23.73
CA GLY A 96 -9.68 8.35 -24.45
C GLY A 96 -9.73 6.96 -23.82
N ASP A 97 -10.23 6.80 -22.59
CA ASP A 97 -10.32 5.46 -21.95
C ASP A 97 -11.40 4.55 -22.57
N PHE A 98 -12.38 5.12 -23.29
CA PHE A 98 -13.49 4.40 -23.92
C PHE A 98 -13.54 4.56 -25.44
N ALA A 99 -12.67 5.38 -26.02
CA ALA A 99 -12.58 5.57 -27.46
C ALA A 99 -11.22 5.04 -27.91
N GLU A 100 -11.23 4.02 -28.76
CA GLU A 100 -10.04 3.61 -29.51
C GLU A 100 -9.49 4.86 -30.22
N CYS A 101 -8.21 5.14 -30.03
CA CYS A 101 -7.57 6.36 -30.53
C CYS A 101 -7.93 6.50 -32.02
N PRO A 102 -8.52 7.63 -32.47
CA PRO A 102 -8.93 7.75 -33.87
C PRO A 102 -7.70 7.49 -34.75
N PRO A 103 -7.84 6.68 -35.82
CA PRO A 103 -6.70 6.28 -36.63
C PRO A 103 -5.97 7.53 -37.09
N ASN A 104 -4.67 7.59 -36.79
CA ASN A 104 -3.83 8.72 -37.13
C ASN A 104 -3.92 8.95 -38.65
N PRO A 105 -4.44 10.10 -39.14
CA PRO A 105 -4.58 10.35 -40.56
C PRO A 105 -3.21 10.35 -41.30
N ALA A 106 -2.11 10.44 -40.56
CA ALA A 106 -0.75 10.36 -41.10
C ALA A 106 -0.32 8.94 -41.55
N SER A 107 -1.08 7.89 -41.25
CA SER A 107 -0.75 6.52 -41.72
C SER A 107 -1.33 6.19 -43.10
N ALA A 108 -2.01 7.14 -43.77
CA ALA A 108 -2.61 6.94 -45.10
C ALA A 108 -1.85 7.62 -46.25
N SER A 109 -0.72 8.29 -46.00
CA SER A 109 0.08 8.92 -47.06
C SER A 109 1.51 8.41 -47.05
N THR A 110 1.74 7.35 -47.85
CA THR A 110 3.08 6.98 -48.35
C THR A 110 3.54 8.02 -49.35
N GLU A 111 3.89 9.23 -48.91
CA GLU A 111 4.62 10.19 -49.76
C GLU A 111 5.71 10.89 -48.95
N THR A 112 6.95 10.45 -49.21
CA THR A 112 8.25 11.09 -49.02
C THR A 112 8.38 12.09 -47.86
N SER A 113 8.88 11.59 -46.72
CA SER A 113 9.39 12.43 -45.62
C SER A 113 10.49 13.36 -46.12
N ALA A 114 10.21 14.66 -46.23
CA ALA A 114 11.26 15.67 -46.36
C ALA A 114 12.04 15.75 -45.03
N PRO A 115 13.39 15.74 -45.03
CA PRO A 115 14.14 15.85 -43.79
C PRO A 115 14.00 17.26 -43.21
N LEU A 116 13.74 17.32 -41.90
CA LEU A 116 13.63 18.56 -41.14
C LEU A 116 14.93 19.37 -41.28
N ARG A 117 14.82 20.63 -41.71
CA ARG A 117 15.95 21.57 -41.69
C ARG A 117 16.05 22.21 -40.31
N VAL A 118 17.25 22.14 -39.73
CA VAL A 118 17.63 22.88 -38.53
C VAL A 118 17.58 24.38 -38.85
N VAL A 119 16.91 25.16 -38.00
CA VAL A 119 16.95 26.62 -38.04
C VAL A 119 18.08 27.05 -37.10
N GLU A 120 19.18 27.57 -37.65
CA GLU A 120 20.22 28.22 -36.85
C GLU A 120 19.68 29.57 -36.38
N SER A 121 19.54 29.72 -35.07
CA SER A 121 19.22 30.97 -34.40
C SER A 121 20.40 31.93 -34.49
N ALA A 122 20.16 33.13 -35.04
CA ALA A 122 21.09 34.25 -35.11
C ALA A 122 21.28 34.95 -33.76
#